data_AF-A0A6N2RQ81-F1
#
_entry.id   AF-A0A6N2RQ81-F1
#
_cell.length_a   1.000
_cell.length_b   1.000
_cell.length_c   1.000
_cell.angle_alpha   90.00
_cell.angle_beta   90.00
_cell.angle_gamma   90.00
#
_symmetry.space_group_name_H-M   'P 1'
#
loop_
_entity.id
_entity.type
_entity.pdbx_description
1 polymer ?
#
loop_
_entity_poly.entity_id
_entity_poly.type
_entity_poly.pdbx_seq_one_letter_code
_entity_poly.pdbx_strand_id
1 'polypeptide(L)'
;MVFPNRKIVEHIRREYPVGTRVELVRMHDKQAPPVGMKGTVLGVDDTASLLMHWDNGSGLNVIYGEDCVKKIPLVKTICYGKIQEWYSREKAEEVFFQAILGSEGSEQSRYMKIYNELKMGLAVCTDGEDL
;
A
#
# COMPACT_ATOMS: atom_id res chain seq x y z
N MET A 1 6.73 -27.01 15.88
CA MET A 1 6.00 -25.76 15.56
C MET A 1 5.41 -25.22 16.85
N VAL A 2 5.71 -23.97 17.18
CA VAL A 2 5.08 -23.27 18.30
C VAL A 2 3.88 -22.53 17.72
N PHE A 3 2.68 -22.91 18.14
CA PHE A 3 1.47 -22.21 17.68
C PHE A 3 1.32 -20.92 18.49
N PRO A 4 1.25 -19.74 17.83
CA PRO A 4 1.02 -18.48 18.54
C PRO A 4 -0.35 -18.50 19.22
N ASN A 5 -0.46 -17.78 20.34
CA ASN A 5 -1.72 -17.63 21.06
C ASN A 5 -2.79 -17.02 20.11
N ARG A 6 -4.04 -17.46 20.22
CA ARG A 6 -5.17 -16.91 19.47
C ARG A 6 -5.24 -15.38 19.48
N LYS A 7 -4.87 -14.74 20.60
CA LYS A 7 -4.78 -13.28 20.69
C LYS A 7 -3.78 -12.66 19.70
N ILE A 8 -2.66 -13.33 19.43
CA ILE A 8 -1.65 -12.90 18.47
C ILE A 8 -2.23 -13.03 17.05
N VAL A 9 -2.85 -14.15 16.73
CA VAL A 9 -3.47 -14.36 15.41
C VAL A 9 -4.54 -13.30 15.14
N GLU A 10 -5.40 -13.02 16.12
CA GLU A 10 -6.42 -11.97 16.00
C GLU A 10 -5.82 -10.56 15.89
N HIS A 11 -4.69 -10.30 16.56
CA HIS A 11 -3.95 -9.05 16.41
C HIS A 11 -3.41 -8.88 14.98
N ILE A 12 -2.74 -9.90 14.44
CA ILE A 12 -2.21 -9.89 13.08
C ILE A 12 -3.32 -9.76 12.04
N ARG A 13 -4.47 -10.42 12.24
CA ARG A 13 -5.67 -10.25 11.39
C ARG A 13 -6.18 -8.81 11.36
N ARG A 14 -6.12 -8.10 12.48
CA ARG A 14 -6.50 -6.68 12.55
C ARG A 14 -5.44 -5.77 11.94
N GLU A 15 -4.18 -6.14 12.10
CA GLU A 15 -3.07 -5.35 11.60
C GLU A 15 -2.89 -5.45 10.08
N TYR A 16 -3.16 -6.63 9.53
CA TYR A 16 -3.05 -6.99 8.13
C TYR A 16 -4.38 -7.55 7.61
N PRO A 17 -5.41 -6.71 7.48
CA PRO A 17 -6.66 -7.13 6.86
C PRO A 17 -6.44 -7.51 5.39
N VAL A 18 -7.38 -8.31 4.85
CA VAL A 18 -7.38 -8.67 3.43
C VAL A 18 -7.31 -7.42 2.55
N GLY A 19 -6.46 -7.45 1.53
CA GLY A 19 -6.20 -6.31 0.64
C GLY A 19 -5.04 -5.42 1.10
N THR A 20 -4.48 -5.63 2.30
CA THR A 20 -3.30 -4.87 2.76
C THR A 20 -2.13 -5.08 1.81
N ARG A 21 -1.53 -3.97 1.37
CA ARG A 21 -0.32 -4.00 0.55
C ARG A 21 0.91 -3.96 1.43
N VAL A 22 1.84 -4.87 1.16
CA VAL A 22 3.09 -4.99 1.90
C VAL A 22 4.27 -5.11 0.95
N GLU A 23 5.45 -4.81 1.45
CA GLU A 23 6.73 -4.96 0.78
C GLU A 23 7.57 -5.99 1.54
N LEU A 24 8.21 -6.90 0.81
CA LEU A 24 9.09 -7.90 1.39
C LEU A 24 10.39 -7.25 1.87
N VAL A 25 10.67 -7.37 3.17
CA VAL A 25 11.92 -6.86 3.77
C VAL A 25 12.93 -7.99 3.90
N ARG A 26 12.47 -9.17 4.34
CA ARG A 26 13.34 -10.34 4.54
C ARG A 26 12.52 -11.62 4.52
N MET A 27 13.02 -12.63 3.83
CA MET A 27 12.52 -14.01 3.88
C MET A 27 13.69 -14.94 3.61
N HIS A 28 13.87 -15.95 4.46
CA HIS A 28 15.00 -16.87 4.38
C HIS A 28 14.61 -18.16 3.64
N ASP A 29 14.15 -18.00 2.39
CA ASP A 29 13.79 -19.12 1.50
C ASP A 29 14.44 -18.94 0.12
N LYS A 30 14.82 -20.04 -0.54
CA LYS A 30 15.43 -20.00 -1.88
C LYS A 30 14.44 -19.58 -2.97
N GLN A 31 13.16 -19.81 -2.76
CA GLN A 31 12.06 -19.46 -3.65
C GLN A 31 11.45 -18.09 -3.31
N ALA A 32 11.99 -17.41 -2.28
CA ALA A 32 11.50 -16.12 -1.84
C ALA A 32 11.45 -15.11 -3.01
N PRO A 33 10.41 -14.27 -3.07
CA PRO A 33 10.44 -13.09 -3.93
C PRO A 33 11.66 -12.21 -3.61
N PRO A 34 12.13 -11.38 -4.55
CA PRO A 34 13.22 -10.45 -4.27
C PRO A 34 12.80 -9.46 -3.17
N VAL A 35 13.76 -9.07 -2.32
CA VAL A 35 13.55 -8.00 -1.33
C VAL A 35 13.12 -6.72 -2.04
N GLY A 36 12.15 -6.00 -1.47
CA GLY A 36 11.48 -4.86 -2.10
C GLY A 36 10.28 -5.23 -2.98
N MET A 37 10.04 -6.52 -3.21
CA MET A 37 8.85 -6.96 -3.93
C MET A 37 7.58 -6.64 -3.13
N LYS A 38 6.57 -6.14 -3.83
CA LYS A 38 5.27 -5.82 -3.25
C LYS A 38 4.32 -6.99 -3.41
N GLY A 39 3.40 -7.12 -2.47
CA GLY A 39 2.38 -8.16 -2.47
C GLY A 39 1.12 -7.70 -1.74
N THR A 40 0.05 -8.46 -1.93
CA THR A 40 -1.25 -8.24 -1.31
C THR A 40 -1.55 -9.37 -0.34
N VAL A 41 -1.99 -9.02 0.87
CA VAL A 41 -2.47 -9.98 1.86
C VAL A 41 -3.84 -10.51 1.44
N LEU A 42 -3.95 -11.83 1.29
CA LEU A 42 -5.20 -12.54 1.01
C LEU A 42 -5.92 -12.99 2.29
N GLY A 43 -5.18 -13.10 3.39
CA GLY A 43 -5.72 -13.53 4.68
C GLY A 43 -4.62 -13.84 5.69
N VAL A 44 -5.03 -14.31 6.87
CA VAL A 44 -4.11 -14.74 7.94
C VAL A 44 -4.58 -16.09 8.46
N ASP A 45 -3.70 -17.08 8.40
CA ASP A 45 -4.01 -18.44 8.86
C ASP A 45 -3.94 -18.57 10.39
N ASP A 46 -4.21 -19.78 10.90
CA ASP A 46 -4.25 -20.04 12.35
C ASP A 46 -2.85 -20.13 12.98
N THR A 47 -1.78 -20.06 12.17
CA THR A 47 -0.39 -19.92 12.60
C THR A 47 0.10 -18.47 12.63
N ALA A 48 -0.82 -17.51 12.39
CA ALA A 48 -0.52 -16.09 12.20
C ALA A 48 0.30 -15.78 10.94
N SER A 49 0.45 -16.72 10.01
CA SER A 49 1.14 -16.47 8.74
C SER A 49 0.23 -15.70 7.79
N LEU A 50 0.81 -14.74 7.07
CA LEU A 50 0.07 -13.98 6.06
C LEU A 50 -0.01 -14.81 4.78
N LEU A 51 -1.23 -15.06 4.31
CA LEU A 51 -1.48 -15.59 2.98
C LEU A 51 -1.23 -14.47 1.99
N MET A 52 -0.33 -14.69 1.04
CA MET A 52 0.17 -13.63 0.16
C MET A 52 -0.09 -13.92 -1.30
N HIS A 53 -0.32 -12.84 -2.05
CA HIS A 53 -0.19 -12.81 -3.50
C HIS A 53 0.84 -11.74 -3.88
N TRP A 54 2.04 -12.16 -4.24
CA TRP A 54 3.12 -11.26 -4.66
C TRP A 54 2.91 -10.79 -6.11
N ASP A 55 3.40 -9.61 -6.44
CA ASP A 55 3.20 -9.00 -7.76
C ASP A 55 3.87 -9.79 -8.91
N ASN A 56 4.86 -10.64 -8.61
CA ASN A 56 5.45 -11.57 -9.58
C ASN A 56 4.64 -12.87 -9.76
N GLY A 57 3.48 -13.01 -9.11
CA GLY A 57 2.65 -14.20 -9.13
C GLY A 57 3.05 -15.28 -8.11
N SER A 58 4.05 -15.04 -7.25
CA SER A 58 4.37 -15.96 -6.16
C SER A 58 3.25 -15.97 -5.11
N GLY A 59 2.94 -17.17 -4.60
CA GLY A 59 1.99 -17.40 -3.51
C GLY A 59 2.67 -17.73 -2.17
N LEU A 60 3.96 -17.45 -2.02
CA LEU A 60 4.67 -17.75 -0.76
C LEU A 60 4.15 -16.92 0.40
N ASN A 61 3.70 -17.61 1.44
CA ASN A 61 3.21 -17.00 2.67
C ASN A 61 4.34 -16.36 3.47
N VAL A 62 4.00 -15.37 4.28
CA VAL A 62 4.92 -14.71 5.21
C VAL A 62 4.71 -15.32 6.58
N ILE A 63 5.73 -16.02 7.09
CA ILE A 63 5.67 -16.74 8.35
C ILE A 63 5.92 -15.77 9.51
N TYR A 64 4.99 -15.74 10.46
CA TYR A 64 5.10 -14.88 11.65
C TYR A 64 6.33 -15.26 12.50
N GLY A 65 7.20 -14.28 12.75
CA GLY A 65 8.40 -14.45 13.56
C GLY A 65 9.64 -14.91 12.78
N GLU A 66 9.48 -15.35 11.52
CA GLU A 66 10.59 -15.75 10.64
C GLU A 66 10.82 -14.72 9.54
N ASP A 67 9.74 -14.34 8.85
CA ASP A 67 9.77 -13.41 7.74
C ASP A 67 9.45 -11.97 8.20
N CYS A 68 9.90 -11.00 7.40
CA CYS A 68 9.68 -9.58 7.67
C CYS A 68 9.07 -8.90 6.45
N VAL A 69 7.95 -8.23 6.68
CA VAL A 69 7.29 -7.37 5.69
C VAL A 69 7.01 -5.99 6.28
N LYS A 70 6.90 -5.00 5.39
CA LYS A 70 6.55 -3.63 5.74
C LYS A 70 5.22 -3.27 5.10
N LYS A 71 4.28 -2.72 5.88
CA LYS A 71 3.03 -2.17 5.33
C LYS A 71 3.33 -0.97 4.44
N ILE A 72 2.71 -0.96 3.27
CA ILE A 72 2.76 0.17 2.35
C ILE A 72 1.62 1.12 2.75
N PRO A 73 1.93 2.38 3.10
CA PRO A 73 0.90 3.34 3.46
C PRO A 73 0.02 3.63 2.25
N LEU A 74 -1.29 3.66 2.49
CA LEU A 74 -2.27 4.06 1.48
C LEU A 74 -2.32 5.59 1.43
N VAL A 75 -2.16 6.14 0.24
CA VAL A 75 -2.36 7.57 -0.03
C VAL A 75 -3.65 7.72 -0.82
N LYS A 76 -4.52 8.64 -0.40
CA LYS A 76 -5.77 8.93 -1.09
C LYS A 76 -5.69 10.30 -1.75
N THR A 77 -6.13 10.39 -3.00
CA THR A 77 -6.29 11.67 -3.70
C THR A 77 -7.76 11.87 -4.02
N ILE A 78 -8.28 13.05 -3.73
CA ILE A 78 -9.66 13.45 -4.01
C ILE A 78 -9.59 14.58 -5.02
N CYS A 79 -10.06 14.33 -6.23
CA CYS A 79 -10.07 15.31 -7.31
C CYS A 79 -11.41 15.30 -8.01
N TYR A 80 -12.09 16.44 -8.13
CA TYR A 80 -13.46 16.54 -8.65
C TYR A 80 -14.43 15.55 -7.95
N GLY A 81 -14.33 15.44 -6.62
CA GLY A 81 -15.10 14.47 -5.82
C GLY A 81 -14.75 12.99 -6.06
N LYS A 82 -13.82 12.67 -6.97
CA LYS A 82 -13.39 11.29 -7.24
C LYS A 82 -12.25 10.90 -6.31
N ILE A 83 -12.46 9.83 -5.55
CA ILE A 83 -11.45 9.26 -4.65
C ILE A 83 -10.63 8.23 -5.43
N GLN A 84 -9.30 8.39 -5.40
CA GLN A 84 -8.35 7.41 -5.91
C GLN A 84 -7.37 6.99 -4.83
N GLU A 85 -7.09 5.70 -4.78
CA GLU A 85 -6.23 5.06 -3.79
C GLU A 85 -4.90 4.65 -4.40
N TRP A 86 -3.81 5.01 -3.73
CA TRP A 86 -2.44 4.83 -4.22
C TRP A 86 -1.59 4.10 -3.17
N TYR A 87 -0.94 3.03 -3.62
CA TYR A 87 0.07 2.29 -2.85
C TYR A 87 1.51 2.68 -3.25
N SER A 88 1.65 3.80 -3.96
CA SER A 88 2.92 4.45 -4.27
C SER A 88 2.66 5.94 -4.42
N ARG A 89 3.28 6.72 -3.53
CA ARG A 89 3.22 8.18 -3.60
C ARG A 89 3.88 8.71 -4.88
N GLU A 90 5.01 8.14 -5.26
CA GLU A 90 5.72 8.49 -6.49
C GLU A 90 4.83 8.33 -7.72
N LYS A 91 4.09 7.21 -7.84
CA LYS A 91 3.14 7.01 -8.95
C LYS A 91 1.99 8.02 -8.93
N ALA A 92 1.48 8.38 -7.74
CA ALA A 92 0.47 9.42 -7.63
C ALA A 92 1.03 10.77 -8.09
N GLU A 93 2.23 11.13 -7.64
CA GLU A 93 2.93 12.36 -8.02
C GLU A 93 3.17 12.43 -9.53
N GLU A 94 3.61 11.35 -10.17
CA GLU A 94 3.79 11.27 -11.62
C GLU A 94 2.48 11.54 -12.37
N VAL A 95 1.37 10.93 -11.93
CA VAL A 95 0.06 11.13 -12.57
C VAL A 95 -0.38 12.59 -12.46
N PHE A 96 -0.30 13.19 -11.27
CA PHE A 96 -0.67 14.60 -11.10
C PHE A 96 0.29 15.54 -11.81
N PHE A 97 1.57 15.22 -11.88
CA PHE A 97 2.55 16.00 -12.64
C PHE A 97 2.23 16.00 -14.14
N GLN A 98 1.90 14.85 -14.72
CA GLN A 98 1.46 14.77 -16.11
C GLN A 98 0.16 15.54 -16.34
N ALA A 99 -0.79 15.47 -15.40
CA ALA A 99 -2.03 16.24 -15.48
C ALA A 99 -1.76 17.76 -15.46
N ILE A 100 -0.80 18.24 -14.65
CA ILE A 100 -0.37 19.66 -14.62
C ILE A 100 0.21 20.10 -15.97
N LEU A 101 1.03 19.25 -16.62
CA LEU A 101 1.62 19.57 -17.92
C LEU A 101 0.58 19.60 -19.06
N GLY A 102 -0.49 18.83 -18.93
CA GLY A 102 -1.55 18.71 -19.92
C GLY A 102 -2.78 19.60 -19.70
N SER A 103 -2.76 20.48 -18.70
CA SER A 103 -3.90 21.34 -18.33
C SER A 103 -3.47 22.79 -18.11
N GLU A 104 -4.46 23.69 -18.10
CA GLU A 104 -4.25 25.13 -17.89
C GLU A 104 -5.33 25.71 -16.96
N GLY A 105 -5.09 26.93 -16.46
CA GLY A 105 -6.09 27.67 -15.69
C GLY A 105 -6.46 27.03 -14.34
N SER A 106 -7.77 26.95 -14.06
CA SER A 106 -8.29 26.46 -12.78
C SER A 106 -8.07 24.95 -12.59
N GLU A 107 -8.12 24.17 -13.67
CA GLU A 107 -7.84 22.73 -13.63
C GLU A 107 -6.38 22.45 -13.23
N GLN A 108 -5.43 23.15 -13.86
CA GLN A 108 -4.01 23.02 -13.51
C GLN A 108 -3.74 23.37 -12.03
N SER A 109 -4.41 24.41 -11.52
CA SER A 109 -4.30 24.83 -10.12
C SER A 109 -4.76 23.75 -9.14
N ARG A 110 -5.82 23.00 -9.48
CA ARG A 110 -6.33 21.87 -8.68
C ARG A 110 -5.32 20.73 -8.62
N TYR A 111 -4.81 20.31 -9.78
CA TYR A 111 -3.78 19.25 -9.83
C TYR A 111 -2.50 19.65 -9.10
N MET A 112 -2.10 20.92 -9.20
CA MET A 112 -0.94 21.45 -8.50
C MET A 112 -1.10 21.41 -6.98
N LYS A 113 -2.30 21.69 -6.46
CA LYS A 113 -2.57 21.57 -5.03
C LYS A 113 -2.40 20.13 -4.55
N ILE A 114 -3.03 19.16 -5.22
CA ILE A 114 -2.91 17.73 -4.87
C ILE A 114 -1.44 17.28 -4.96
N TYR A 115 -0.72 17.68 -6.01
CA TYR A 115 0.70 17.39 -6.16
C TYR A 115 1.55 17.93 -5.00
N ASN A 116 1.30 19.16 -4.58
CA ASN A 116 2.01 19.77 -3.45
C ASN A 116 1.72 19.03 -2.14
N GLU A 117 0.46 18.65 -1.89
CA GLU A 117 0.07 17.87 -0.72
C GLU A 117 0.72 16.48 -0.70
N LEU A 118 0.84 15.83 -1.87
CA LEU A 118 1.60 14.59 -2.03
C LEU A 118 3.07 14.79 -1.65
N LYS A 119 3.71 15.85 -2.17
CA LYS A 119 5.11 16.20 -1.85
C LYS A 119 5.33 16.55 -0.38
N MET A 120 4.35 17.16 0.28
CA MET A 120 4.36 17.42 1.73
C MET A 120 4.19 16.15 2.57
N GLY A 121 3.85 15.04 1.93
CA GLY A 121 3.77 13.74 2.55
C GLY A 121 2.44 13.45 3.23
N LEU A 122 1.37 14.13 2.82
CA LEU A 122 0.03 13.88 3.35
C LEU A 122 -0.50 12.51 2.93
N ALA A 123 -1.35 11.92 3.78
CA ALA A 123 -2.01 10.64 3.51
C ALA A 123 -3.31 10.82 2.72
N VAL A 124 -3.95 11.98 2.83
CA VAL A 124 -5.14 12.38 2.08
C VAL A 124 -4.83 13.71 1.44
N CYS A 125 -4.94 13.77 0.11
CA CYS A 125 -4.66 14.96 -0.69
C CYS A 125 -5.92 15.34 -1.47
N THR A 126 -6.29 16.61 -1.52
CA THR A 126 -7.55 17.08 -2.13
C THR A 126 -7.35 18.39 -2.88
N ASP A 127 -8.06 18.56 -4.00
CA ASP A 127 -8.20 19.86 -4.65
C ASP A 127 -9.01 20.85 -3.79
N GLY A 128 -9.75 20.37 -2.79
CA GLY A 128 -10.52 21.17 -1.84
C GLY A 128 -11.75 21.82 -2.43
N GLU A 129 -12.18 21.39 -3.61
CA GLU A 129 -13.51 21.68 -4.13
C GLU A 129 -14.35 20.40 -4.04
N ASP A 130 -15.55 20.56 -3.48
CA ASP A 130 -16.58 19.54 -3.26
C ASP A 130 -16.38 18.57 -2.07
N LEU A 131 -16.95 18.97 -0.93
CA LEU A 131 -17.58 18.10 0.07
C LEU A 131 -19.10 18.27 -0.03
#